data_AF-A0A7C1YVH0-F1
#
_entry.id   AF-A0A7C1YVH0-F1
#
_cell.length_a   1.000
_cell.length_b   1.000
_cell.length_c   1.000
_cell.angle_alpha   90.00
_cell.angle_beta   90.00
_cell.angle_gamma   90.00
#
_symmetry.space_group_name_H-M   'P 1'
#
loop_
_entity.id
_entity.type
_entity.pdbx_description
1 polymer ?
#
loop_
_entity_poly.entity_id
_entity_poly.type
_entity_poly.pdbx_seq_one_letter_code
_entity_poly.pdbx_strand_id
1 'polypeptide(L)'
;TDLAGAKMELEGLETLLSEDFFLDPVRSVERRASDSSFVYDITVADSHTFVPAGGFVISNCYDNGAYMNTGIQRSSATPFGAHTTTSPAGKVIPGKQQFRKDLTAIMAAHNIPYVAQAAPSQWRDLMKKTRKAVNCGGPAFMNVLSSCNRGWRHGTDETIEITQLAVDTCYWPLYEVENGEWRLTYKPKKKKPVEEWLKRQGRFRHLFRPENRHMIDRLQAEVDCRWQRLLKLCGEA
;
A
#
# COMPACT_ATOMS: atom_id res chain seq x y z
N THR A 1 21.80 -48.32 -7.70
CA THR A 1 20.92 -47.31 -7.10
C THR A 1 21.75 -46.05 -6.99
N ASP A 2 21.36 -45.00 -7.72
CA ASP A 2 22.20 -43.86 -8.07
C ASP A 2 22.49 -42.96 -6.85
N LEU A 3 23.62 -43.25 -6.19
CA LEU A 3 24.13 -42.48 -5.05
C LEU A 3 24.64 -41.09 -5.47
N ALA A 4 24.93 -40.87 -6.76
CA ALA A 4 25.40 -39.56 -7.25
C ALA A 4 24.24 -38.57 -7.36
N GLY A 5 23.08 -39.01 -7.87
CA GLY A 5 21.86 -38.21 -7.91
C GLY A 5 21.36 -37.80 -6.51
N ALA A 6 21.39 -38.73 -5.55
CA ALA A 6 20.99 -38.45 -4.17
C ALA A 6 21.94 -37.47 -3.44
N LYS A 7 23.23 -37.49 -3.77
CA LYS A 7 24.23 -36.57 -3.20
C LYS A 7 24.06 -35.14 -3.73
N MET A 8 23.68 -35.01 -4.99
CA MET A 8 23.40 -33.73 -5.64
C MET A 8 22.10 -33.08 -5.11
N GLU A 9 21.07 -33.89 -4.78
CA GLU A 9 19.87 -33.40 -4.09
C GLU A 9 20.14 -32.98 -2.64
N LEU A 10 21.01 -33.69 -1.93
CA LEU A 10 21.42 -33.36 -0.56
C LEU A 10 22.22 -32.05 -0.51
N GLU A 11 23.17 -31.83 -1.42
CA GLU A 11 23.91 -30.55 -1.48
C GLU A 11 23.00 -29.36 -1.80
N GLY A 12 22.02 -29.53 -2.70
CA GLY A 12 21.03 -28.49 -3.01
C GLY A 12 20.09 -28.18 -1.83
N LEU A 13 19.72 -29.19 -1.04
CA LEU A 13 18.90 -29.04 0.17
C LEU A 13 19.69 -28.46 1.35
N GLU A 14 20.97 -28.83 1.51
CA GLU A 14 21.87 -28.25 2.51
C GLU A 14 22.13 -26.77 2.22
N THR A 15 22.30 -26.40 0.95
CA THR A 15 22.43 -25.02 0.51
C THR A 15 21.16 -24.22 0.83
N LEU A 16 19.97 -24.78 0.57
CA LEU A 16 18.69 -24.16 0.96
C LEU A 16 18.47 -24.06 2.47
N LEU A 17 19.13 -24.90 3.28
CA LEU A 17 19.08 -24.89 4.75
C LEU A 17 20.09 -23.93 5.38
N SER A 18 21.23 -23.69 4.72
CA SER A 18 22.31 -22.83 5.22
C SER A 18 22.35 -21.43 4.59
N GLU A 19 21.72 -21.24 3.43
CA GLU A 19 21.60 -19.92 2.82
C GLU A 19 20.42 -19.17 3.43
N ASP A 20 20.73 -18.29 4.39
CA ASP A 20 19.95 -17.08 4.62
C ASP A 20 19.71 -16.44 3.26
N PHE A 21 18.45 -16.32 2.81
CA PHE A 21 18.04 -15.72 1.53
C PHE A 21 19.02 -14.63 1.07
N PHE A 22 20.04 -15.01 0.29
CA PHE A 22 21.12 -14.10 -0.05
C PHE A 22 20.57 -13.18 -1.12
N LEU A 23 20.17 -11.99 -0.69
CA LEU A 23 20.16 -10.83 -1.57
C LEU A 23 21.55 -10.75 -2.18
N ASP A 24 21.63 -10.56 -3.51
CA ASP A 24 22.90 -10.38 -4.21
C ASP A 24 23.81 -9.42 -3.42
N PRO A 25 25.13 -9.67 -3.39
CA PRO A 25 26.05 -8.81 -2.68
C PRO A 25 25.84 -7.37 -3.14
N VAL A 26 25.64 -6.47 -2.17
CA VAL A 26 25.40 -5.06 -2.43
C VAL A 26 26.60 -4.50 -3.20
N ARG A 27 26.42 -4.32 -4.51
CA ARG A 27 27.51 -3.92 -5.43
C ARG A 27 28.01 -2.51 -5.17
N SER A 28 27.12 -1.65 -4.68
CA SER A 28 27.44 -0.30 -4.22
C SER A 28 26.35 0.21 -3.29
N VAL A 29 26.75 0.98 -2.28
CA VAL A 29 25.84 1.81 -1.49
C VAL A 29 26.22 3.25 -1.76
N GLU A 30 25.38 3.96 -2.50
CA GLU A 30 25.55 5.38 -2.69
C GLU A 30 24.51 6.11 -1.85
N ARG A 31 24.98 6.86 -0.84
CA ARG A 31 24.10 7.77 -0.12
C ARG A 31 23.92 9.03 -0.95
N ARG A 32 22.91 9.03 -1.82
CA ARG A 32 22.43 10.26 -2.46
C ARG A 32 21.68 11.05 -1.41
N ALA A 33 22.30 12.11 -0.91
CA ALA A 33 21.55 13.13 -0.20
C ALA A 33 20.50 13.64 -1.19
N SER A 34 19.23 13.38 -0.90
CA SER A 34 18.17 14.10 -1.58
C SER A 34 18.29 15.55 -1.10
N ASP A 35 18.41 16.49 -2.04
CA ASP A 35 18.27 17.92 -1.72
C ASP A 35 16.88 18.24 -1.15
N SER A 36 15.92 17.30 -1.33
CA SER A 36 14.60 17.32 -0.71
C SER A 36 14.53 16.44 0.54
N SER A 37 14.04 17.00 1.64
CA SER A 37 13.88 16.34 2.94
C SER A 37 12.63 15.47 3.06
N PHE A 38 11.77 15.36 2.02
CA PHE A 38 10.44 14.77 2.16
C PHE A 38 9.94 14.02 0.91
N VAL A 39 9.17 12.94 1.12
CA VAL A 39 8.61 12.09 0.04
C VAL A 39 7.11 12.29 -0.20
N TYR A 40 6.33 12.72 0.80
CA TYR A 40 4.86 12.55 0.75
C TYR A 40 3.98 13.78 0.58
N ASP A 41 4.37 14.98 1.04
CA ASP A 41 3.37 16.06 1.09
C ASP A 41 3.89 17.50 1.16
N ILE A 42 5.15 17.79 1.52
CA ILE A 42 5.49 19.21 1.80
C ILE A 42 5.82 20.08 0.58
N THR A 43 6.10 19.51 -0.59
CA THR A 43 5.93 20.14 -1.93
C THR A 43 6.45 19.22 -3.03
N VAL A 44 5.67 19.06 -4.11
CA VAL A 44 6.23 18.82 -5.45
C VAL A 44 5.42 19.68 -6.42
N ALA A 45 5.76 20.96 -6.50
CA ALA A 45 5.23 21.83 -7.55
C ALA A 45 6.15 21.80 -8.79
N ASP A 46 7.48 21.65 -8.59
CA ASP A 46 8.44 21.89 -9.69
C ASP A 46 9.44 20.74 -9.96
N SER A 47 9.40 19.62 -9.21
CA SER A 47 10.33 18.49 -9.40
C SER A 47 9.60 17.15 -9.45
N HIS A 48 8.95 16.86 -10.57
CA HIS A 48 8.41 15.53 -10.89
C HIS A 48 9.49 14.42 -10.99
N THR A 49 10.72 14.66 -10.55
CA THR A 49 11.86 13.73 -10.58
C THR A 49 11.75 12.67 -9.48
N PHE A 50 10.60 12.01 -9.36
CA PHE A 50 10.54 10.75 -8.61
C PHE A 50 11.27 9.61 -9.36
N VAL A 51 11.52 9.81 -10.65
CA VAL A 51 12.23 8.86 -11.51
C VAL A 51 13.46 9.57 -12.11
N PRO A 52 14.63 9.53 -11.46
CA PRO A 52 15.86 10.02 -12.05
C PRO A 52 16.15 9.25 -13.34
N ALA A 53 16.50 9.96 -14.41
CA ALA A 53 16.86 9.40 -15.70
C ALA A 53 17.87 8.24 -15.55
N GLY A 54 17.45 7.03 -15.90
CA GLY A 54 18.30 5.82 -15.90
C GLY A 54 18.51 5.12 -14.56
N GLY A 55 17.89 5.58 -13.47
CA GLY A 55 17.99 4.96 -12.14
C GLY A 55 16.80 4.08 -11.77
N PHE A 56 17.07 2.88 -11.26
CA PHE A 56 16.07 2.00 -10.68
C PHE A 56 15.67 2.55 -9.30
N VAL A 57 14.44 3.04 -9.16
CA VAL A 57 13.87 3.39 -7.85
C VAL A 57 12.92 2.27 -7.48
N ILE A 58 13.20 1.54 -6.41
CA ILE A 58 12.21 0.69 -5.71
C ILE A 58 11.76 1.49 -4.50
N SER A 59 10.65 2.23 -4.63
CA SER A 59 10.05 2.89 -3.47
C SER A 59 9.01 1.97 -2.87
N ASN A 60 9.37 1.36 -1.74
CA ASN A 60 8.40 0.68 -0.90
C ASN A 60 7.78 1.69 0.06
N CYS A 61 6.63 2.23 -0.33
CA CYS A 61 5.84 3.04 0.57
C CYS A 61 5.10 2.15 1.56
N TYR A 62 5.52 2.17 2.81
CA TYR A 62 4.69 1.70 3.91
C TYR A 62 3.61 2.74 4.22
N ASP A 63 2.47 2.64 3.54
CA ASP A 63 1.35 3.57 3.71
C ASP A 63 0.57 3.22 4.98
N ASN A 64 0.81 4.03 6.02
CA ASN A 64 0.06 4.00 7.26
C ASN A 64 -0.99 5.11 7.35
N GLY A 65 -1.19 5.92 6.30
CA GLY A 65 -2.28 6.90 6.23
C GLY A 65 -2.17 8.08 7.20
N ALA A 66 -1.00 8.42 7.73
CA ALA A 66 -0.74 9.67 8.45
C ALA A 66 0.77 9.88 8.67
N TYR A 67 1.18 11.06 9.14
CA TYR A 67 2.52 11.23 9.69
C TYR A 67 2.56 10.69 11.11
N MET A 68 2.85 9.40 11.25
CA MET A 68 2.74 8.69 12.54
C MET A 68 3.75 9.18 13.58
N ASN A 69 5.03 9.30 13.19
CA ASN A 69 6.13 9.59 14.12
C ASN A 69 5.95 10.95 14.83
N THR A 70 5.54 11.98 14.08
CA THR A 70 5.44 13.36 14.56
C THR A 70 4.13 13.62 15.33
N GLY A 71 3.38 12.58 15.68
CA GLY A 71 2.14 12.69 16.47
C GLY A 71 0.88 12.56 15.63
N ILE A 72 0.86 11.67 14.64
CA ILE A 72 -0.34 11.33 13.86
C ILE A 72 -0.94 12.58 13.19
N GLN A 73 -0.14 13.37 12.47
CA GLN A 73 -0.66 14.48 11.66
C GLN A 73 -1.29 13.98 10.34
N ARG A 74 -2.22 14.77 9.79
CA ARG A 74 -2.80 14.56 8.46
C ARG A 74 -1.68 14.49 7.39
N SER A 75 -1.78 13.51 6.49
CA SER A 75 -1.07 13.49 5.22
C SER A 75 -2.05 13.37 4.05
N SER A 76 -1.57 13.46 2.81
CA SER A 76 -2.34 13.14 1.61
C SER A 76 -2.82 11.69 1.55
N ALA A 77 -2.10 10.78 2.22
CA ALA A 77 -2.47 9.37 2.35
C ALA A 77 -3.59 9.13 3.40
N THR A 78 -3.88 10.11 4.25
CA THR A 78 -4.92 9.98 5.27
C THR A 78 -6.30 9.74 4.65
N PRO A 79 -7.09 8.77 5.16
CA PRO A 79 -8.44 8.51 4.66
C PRO A 79 -9.39 9.70 4.92
N PHE A 80 -10.44 9.81 4.11
CA PHE A 80 -11.55 10.74 4.38
C PHE A 80 -12.21 10.40 5.73
N GLY A 81 -12.55 11.44 6.50
CA GLY A 81 -13.16 11.33 7.81
C GLY A 81 -12.23 10.85 8.94
N ALA A 82 -10.97 10.54 8.66
CA ALA A 82 -10.03 10.10 9.71
C ALA A 82 -9.68 11.25 10.66
N HIS A 83 -9.67 10.96 11.96
CA HIS A 83 -9.12 11.85 12.97
C HIS A 83 -7.58 11.82 12.93
N THR A 84 -6.96 12.99 12.83
CA THR A 84 -5.51 13.23 13.04
C THR A 84 -5.31 14.44 13.95
N THR A 85 -4.09 14.70 14.42
CA THR A 85 -3.83 15.88 15.28
C THR A 85 -3.99 17.21 14.54
N THR A 86 -3.75 17.23 13.22
CA THR A 86 -3.96 18.42 12.36
C THR A 86 -5.27 18.36 11.58
N SER A 87 -6.10 17.34 11.77
CA SER A 87 -7.48 17.27 11.30
C SER A 87 -8.31 16.54 12.35
N PRO A 88 -8.55 17.21 13.51
CA PRO A 88 -9.25 16.60 14.62
C PRO A 88 -10.70 16.33 14.22
N ALA A 89 -11.30 15.31 14.82
CA ALA A 89 -12.72 15.04 14.71
C ALA A 89 -13.49 15.77 15.82
N GLY A 90 -13.95 16.97 15.50
CA GLY A 90 -14.77 17.81 16.36
C GLY A 90 -16.09 18.19 15.70
N LYS A 91 -16.85 19.08 16.36
CA LYS A 91 -18.16 19.55 15.85
C LYS A 91 -18.05 20.37 14.56
N VAL A 92 -16.94 21.10 14.40
CA VAL A 92 -16.71 22.00 13.25
C VAL A 92 -16.01 21.27 12.11
N ILE A 93 -15.03 20.42 12.43
CA ILE A 93 -14.23 19.66 11.46
C ILE A 93 -14.40 18.17 11.80
N PRO A 94 -15.12 17.36 11.02
CA PRO A 94 -15.31 15.95 11.33
C PRO A 94 -14.15 15.07 10.81
N GLY A 95 -12.91 15.47 11.09
CA GLY A 95 -11.70 14.82 10.56
C GLY A 95 -11.31 15.33 9.17
N LYS A 96 -10.46 14.59 8.46
CA LYS A 96 -9.99 14.98 7.11
C LYS A 96 -11.13 15.03 6.08
N GLN A 97 -11.28 16.15 5.37
CA GLN A 97 -12.37 16.35 4.40
C GLN A 97 -12.04 15.90 2.98
N GLN A 98 -10.77 15.69 2.66
CA GLN A 98 -10.32 15.21 1.35
C GLN A 98 -10.17 13.69 1.34
N PHE A 99 -10.48 13.06 0.21
CA PHE A 99 -10.15 11.65 -0.02
C PHE A 99 -8.65 11.39 -0.05
N ARG A 100 -8.27 10.12 0.13
CA ARG A 100 -6.87 9.68 0.01
C ARG A 100 -6.39 9.94 -1.42
N LYS A 101 -5.19 10.55 -1.55
CA LYS A 101 -4.48 10.67 -2.82
C LYS A 101 -4.09 9.27 -3.30
N ASP A 102 -4.50 8.91 -4.51
CA ASP A 102 -4.21 7.59 -5.08
C ASP A 102 -2.80 7.56 -5.70
N LEU A 103 -1.79 7.45 -4.84
CA LEU A 103 -0.40 7.50 -5.31
C LEU A 103 -0.07 6.36 -6.26
N THR A 104 -0.60 5.16 -6.05
CA THR A 104 -0.33 4.01 -6.92
C THR A 104 -0.85 4.27 -8.34
N ALA A 105 -2.06 4.79 -8.49
CA ALA A 105 -2.60 5.15 -9.80
C ALA A 105 -1.82 6.29 -10.47
N ILE A 106 -1.33 7.27 -9.70
CA ILE A 106 -0.48 8.36 -10.20
C ILE A 106 0.85 7.79 -10.72
N MET A 107 1.47 6.88 -9.97
CA MET A 107 2.71 6.21 -10.39
C MET A 107 2.51 5.36 -11.64
N ALA A 108 1.39 4.66 -11.76
CA ALA A 108 1.04 3.94 -12.98
C ALA A 108 0.89 4.87 -14.19
N ALA A 109 0.35 6.08 -14.00
CA ALA A 109 0.20 7.06 -15.08
C ALA A 109 1.54 7.61 -15.61
N HIS A 110 2.64 7.44 -14.87
CA HIS A 110 3.99 7.75 -15.38
C HIS A 110 4.54 6.68 -16.34
N ASN A 111 3.80 5.59 -16.59
CA ASN A 111 4.19 4.48 -17.48
C ASN A 111 5.54 3.86 -17.12
N ILE A 112 5.84 3.73 -15.83
CA ILE A 112 7.04 3.01 -15.37
C ILE A 112 6.86 1.50 -15.54
N PRO A 113 7.95 0.72 -15.68
CA PRO A 113 7.87 -0.72 -15.96
C PRO A 113 7.00 -1.52 -15.00
N TYR A 114 7.02 -1.18 -13.71
CA TYR A 114 6.26 -1.92 -12.70
C TYR A 114 5.69 -1.03 -11.60
N VAL A 115 4.40 -1.19 -11.33
CA VAL A 115 3.69 -0.53 -10.23
C VAL A 115 2.81 -1.55 -9.53
N ALA A 116 2.78 -1.57 -8.20
CA ALA A 116 1.88 -2.45 -7.47
C ALA A 116 1.32 -1.83 -6.18
N GLN A 117 0.09 -2.22 -5.85
CA GLN A 117 -0.53 -2.00 -4.54
C GLN A 117 -0.65 -3.34 -3.82
N ALA A 118 -0.12 -3.43 -2.60
CA ALA A 118 -0.01 -4.67 -1.83
C ALA A 118 -0.43 -4.46 -0.36
N ALA A 119 -0.62 -5.57 0.36
CA ALA A 119 -0.92 -5.57 1.79
C ALA A 119 -0.32 -6.83 2.46
N PRO A 120 0.11 -6.75 3.72
CA PRO A 120 0.72 -7.87 4.45
C PRO A 120 -0.25 -9.02 4.71
N SER A 121 -1.57 -8.75 4.77
CA SER A 121 -2.61 -9.77 4.87
C SER A 121 -2.62 -10.76 3.69
N GLN A 122 -2.12 -10.32 2.53
CA GLN A 122 -1.92 -11.15 1.34
C GLN A 122 -0.42 -11.36 1.09
N TRP A 123 0.28 -11.93 2.07
CA TRP A 123 1.74 -12.06 2.07
C TRP A 123 2.32 -12.75 0.82
N ARG A 124 1.65 -13.77 0.27
CA ARG A 124 2.09 -14.44 -0.96
C ARG A 124 2.05 -13.51 -2.18
N ASP A 125 1.02 -12.67 -2.27
CA ASP A 125 0.88 -11.65 -3.30
C ASP A 125 1.97 -10.58 -3.13
N LEU A 126 2.15 -10.08 -1.90
CA LEU A 126 3.22 -9.13 -1.57
C LEU A 126 4.60 -9.65 -2.01
N MET A 127 4.97 -10.88 -1.64
CA MET A 127 6.26 -11.46 -1.99
C MET A 127 6.45 -11.63 -3.51
N LYS A 128 5.41 -12.05 -4.23
CA LYS A 128 5.45 -12.15 -5.70
C LYS A 128 5.66 -10.78 -6.34
N LYS A 129 4.95 -9.76 -5.86
CA LYS A 129 5.08 -8.38 -6.35
C LYS A 129 6.44 -7.79 -6.06
N THR A 130 7.01 -8.05 -4.89
CA THR A 130 8.37 -7.63 -4.55
C THR A 130 9.39 -8.26 -5.50
N ARG A 131 9.28 -9.56 -5.77
CA ARG A 131 10.17 -10.24 -6.74
C ARG A 131 10.06 -9.62 -8.13
N LYS A 132 8.85 -9.34 -8.60
CA LYS A 132 8.63 -8.65 -9.88
C LYS A 132 9.23 -7.25 -9.90
N ALA A 133 8.98 -6.45 -8.86
CA ALA A 133 9.51 -5.10 -8.74
C ALA A 133 11.04 -5.06 -8.82
N VAL A 134 11.72 -5.98 -8.13
CA VAL A 134 13.18 -6.11 -8.17
C VAL A 134 13.69 -6.51 -9.57
N ASN A 135 12.97 -7.39 -10.26
CA ASN A 135 13.41 -7.98 -11.53
C ASN A 135 12.87 -7.28 -12.79
N CYS A 136 12.13 -6.18 -12.67
CA CYS A 136 11.41 -5.57 -13.80
C CYS A 136 12.30 -4.80 -14.80
N GLY A 137 13.61 -4.71 -14.56
CA GLY A 137 14.53 -4.08 -15.50
C GLY A 137 14.39 -2.54 -15.61
N GLY A 138 13.70 -1.89 -14.67
CA GLY A 138 13.66 -0.43 -14.55
C GLY A 138 13.01 0.07 -13.26
N PRO A 139 12.50 1.32 -13.24
CA PRO A 139 11.84 1.88 -12.06
C PRO A 139 10.61 1.07 -11.63
N ALA A 140 10.48 0.83 -10.32
CA ALA A 140 9.38 0.09 -9.75
C ALA A 140 8.76 0.81 -8.54
N PHE A 141 7.45 0.89 -8.48
CA PHE A 141 6.75 1.46 -7.33
C PHE A 141 5.90 0.43 -6.61
N MET A 142 6.05 0.31 -5.29
CA MET A 142 5.20 -0.52 -4.47
C MET A 142 4.58 0.28 -3.33
N ASN A 143 3.25 0.29 -3.28
CA ASN A 143 2.50 0.87 -2.18
C ASN A 143 1.94 -0.25 -1.30
N VAL A 144 2.51 -0.40 -0.11
CA VAL A 144 2.19 -1.48 0.82
C VAL A 144 1.42 -0.90 2.01
N LEU A 145 0.18 -1.35 2.21
CA LEU A 145 -0.60 -0.94 3.37
C LEU A 145 0.08 -1.41 4.65
N SER A 146 0.27 -0.52 5.60
CA SER A 146 0.85 -0.84 6.90
C SER A 146 0.04 -0.18 8.01
N SER A 147 -0.67 -0.97 8.82
CA SER A 147 -1.44 -0.38 9.92
C SER A 147 -0.51 0.10 11.03
N CYS A 148 -0.76 1.29 11.56
CA CYS A 148 -0.14 1.75 12.79
C CYS A 148 -1.17 1.63 13.91
N ASN A 149 -1.05 0.61 14.77
CA ASN A 149 -1.95 0.36 15.91
C ASN A 149 -2.21 1.63 16.75
N ARG A 150 -1.16 2.41 17.05
CA ARG A 150 -1.26 3.68 17.79
C ARG A 150 -2.05 4.75 17.02
N GLY A 151 -1.77 4.91 15.73
CA GLY A 151 -2.41 5.93 14.89
C GLY A 151 -3.85 5.60 14.51
N TRP A 152 -4.10 4.34 14.19
CA TRP A 152 -5.40 3.83 13.76
C TRP A 152 -6.30 3.49 14.94
N ARG A 153 -5.70 3.32 16.13
CA ARG A 153 -6.35 3.01 17.41
C ARG A 153 -7.06 1.64 17.36
N HIS A 154 -6.27 0.59 17.18
CA HIS A 154 -6.67 -0.82 17.26
C HIS A 154 -5.62 -1.62 18.05
N GLY A 155 -5.93 -2.88 18.41
CA GLY A 155 -5.04 -3.79 19.11
C GLY A 155 -3.81 -4.18 18.28
N THR A 156 -2.69 -4.49 18.92
CA THR A 156 -1.43 -4.88 18.23
C THR A 156 -1.57 -6.18 17.45
N ASP A 157 -2.39 -7.09 17.97
CA ASP A 157 -2.75 -8.40 17.42
C ASP A 157 -3.72 -8.34 16.23
N GLU A 158 -4.40 -7.20 16.02
CA GLU A 158 -5.41 -7.03 14.96
C GLU A 158 -4.83 -6.60 13.60
N THR A 159 -3.51 -6.40 13.50
CA THR A 159 -2.83 -5.81 12.33
C THR A 159 -3.12 -6.55 11.01
N ILE A 160 -3.08 -7.88 11.02
CA ILE A 160 -3.34 -8.68 9.81
C ILE A 160 -4.84 -8.67 9.46
N GLU A 161 -5.72 -8.75 10.47
CA GLU A 161 -7.17 -8.73 10.26
C GLU A 161 -7.63 -7.40 9.68
N ILE A 162 -7.12 -6.28 10.21
CA ILE A 162 -7.55 -4.94 9.79
C ILE A 162 -7.05 -4.60 8.38
N THR A 163 -5.87 -5.10 8.01
CA THR A 163 -5.36 -4.98 6.64
C THR A 163 -6.12 -5.89 5.68
N GLN A 164 -6.53 -7.10 6.11
CA GLN A 164 -7.44 -7.94 5.31
C GLN A 164 -8.80 -7.27 5.10
N LEU A 165 -9.38 -6.62 6.13
CA LEU A 165 -10.63 -5.88 5.98
C LEU A 165 -10.51 -4.70 4.99
N ALA A 166 -9.38 -4.00 4.97
CA ALA A 166 -9.14 -2.95 3.98
C ALA A 166 -9.19 -3.48 2.54
N VAL A 167 -8.66 -4.70 2.34
CA VAL A 167 -8.64 -5.40 1.06
C VAL A 167 -10.04 -5.94 0.70
N ASP A 168 -10.72 -6.61 1.63
CA ASP A 168 -12.06 -7.18 1.43
C ASP A 168 -13.14 -6.13 1.12
N THR A 169 -12.96 -4.91 1.64
CA THR A 169 -13.87 -3.77 1.38
C THR A 169 -13.53 -3.02 0.09
N CYS A 170 -12.42 -3.38 -0.56
CA CYS A 170 -11.79 -2.67 -1.67
C CYS A 170 -11.43 -1.21 -1.37
N TYR A 171 -11.34 -0.80 -0.10
CA TYR A 171 -10.72 0.47 0.25
C TYR A 171 -9.24 0.50 -0.18
N TRP A 172 -8.58 -0.65 -0.05
CA TRP A 172 -7.21 -0.90 -0.50
C TRP A 172 -7.17 -2.09 -1.48
N PRO A 173 -7.55 -1.89 -2.75
CA PRO A 173 -7.55 -2.98 -3.73
C PRO A 173 -6.11 -3.43 -4.03
N LEU A 174 -5.93 -4.72 -4.30
CA LEU A 174 -4.61 -5.26 -4.65
C LEU A 174 -4.52 -5.53 -6.14
N TYR A 175 -3.63 -4.81 -6.79
CA TYR A 175 -3.37 -4.92 -8.22
C TYR A 175 -1.90 -4.63 -8.52
N GLU A 176 -1.52 -4.92 -9.76
CA GLU A 176 -0.26 -4.49 -10.34
C GLU A 176 -0.49 -3.96 -11.75
N VAL A 177 0.46 -3.14 -12.21
CA VAL A 177 0.56 -2.63 -13.57
C VAL A 177 1.96 -2.96 -14.05
N GLU A 178 2.05 -3.83 -15.05
CA GLU A 178 3.30 -4.29 -15.62
C GLU A 178 3.32 -3.85 -17.09
N ASN A 179 4.24 -2.93 -17.44
CA ASN A 179 4.34 -2.35 -18.78
C ASN A 179 3.01 -1.79 -19.34
N GLY A 180 2.22 -1.14 -18.47
CA GLY A 180 0.92 -0.57 -18.84
C GLY A 180 -0.26 -1.54 -18.76
N GLU A 181 -0.02 -2.84 -18.55
CA GLU A 181 -1.08 -3.84 -18.40
C GLU A 181 -1.54 -3.94 -16.95
N TRP A 182 -2.82 -3.64 -16.70
CA TRP A 182 -3.41 -3.65 -15.37
C TRP A 182 -3.93 -5.05 -15.03
N ARG A 183 -3.55 -5.57 -13.87
CA ARG A 183 -4.04 -6.87 -13.39
C ARG A 183 -4.49 -6.82 -11.94
N LEU A 184 -5.71 -7.27 -11.68
CA LEU A 184 -6.16 -7.57 -10.32
C LEU A 184 -5.43 -8.80 -9.80
N THR A 185 -4.92 -8.69 -8.58
CA THR A 185 -4.22 -9.79 -7.90
C THR A 185 -5.02 -10.39 -6.76
N TYR A 186 -6.03 -9.66 -6.30
CA TYR A 186 -7.01 -10.12 -5.34
C TYR A 186 -8.39 -9.55 -5.71
N LYS A 187 -9.39 -10.43 -5.81
CA LYS A 187 -10.80 -10.07 -5.97
C LYS A 187 -11.58 -10.72 -4.83
N PRO A 188 -12.20 -9.96 -3.90
CA PRO A 188 -12.97 -10.57 -2.83
C PRO A 188 -14.16 -11.33 -3.41
N LYS A 189 -14.42 -12.55 -2.91
CA LYS A 189 -15.62 -13.35 -3.32
C LYS A 189 -16.91 -12.56 -3.12
N LYS A 190 -16.98 -11.83 -2.00
CA LYS A 190 -18.05 -10.89 -1.69
C LYS A 190 -17.42 -9.63 -1.12
N LYS A 191 -17.55 -8.52 -1.83
CA LYS A 191 -17.08 -7.21 -1.36
C LYS A 191 -17.82 -6.83 -0.08
N LYS A 192 -17.08 -6.51 0.97
CA LYS A 192 -17.64 -6.02 2.24
C LYS A 192 -17.94 -4.50 2.17
N PRO A 193 -18.92 -3.98 2.94
CA PRO A 193 -19.08 -2.55 3.11
C PRO A 193 -17.85 -1.92 3.79
N VAL A 194 -17.43 -0.73 3.36
CA VAL A 194 -16.27 -0.02 3.95
C VAL A 194 -16.42 0.19 5.45
N GLU A 195 -17.67 0.29 5.91
CA GLU A 195 -18.03 0.43 7.31
C GLU A 195 -17.42 -0.67 8.21
N GLU A 196 -17.30 -1.92 7.72
CA GLU A 196 -16.68 -3.02 8.45
C GLU A 196 -15.21 -2.74 8.79
N TRP A 197 -14.49 -2.09 7.87
CA TRP A 197 -13.11 -1.67 8.10
C TRP A 197 -13.03 -0.44 9.02
N LEU A 198 -13.96 0.50 8.90
CA LEU A 198 -13.99 1.70 9.75
C LEU A 198 -14.28 1.37 11.23
N LYS A 199 -15.18 0.41 11.51
CA LYS A 199 -15.58 0.02 12.87
C LYS A 199 -14.42 -0.47 13.73
N ARG A 200 -13.43 -1.11 13.11
CA ARG A 200 -12.25 -1.67 13.81
C ARG A 200 -11.18 -0.63 14.16
N GLN A 201 -11.41 0.66 13.87
CA GLN A 201 -10.40 1.71 14.03
C GLN A 201 -10.94 2.88 14.84
N GLY A 202 -10.35 3.14 16.01
CA GLY A 202 -10.77 4.25 16.87
C GLY A 202 -10.62 5.64 16.21
N ARG A 203 -9.78 5.80 15.18
CA ARG A 203 -9.66 7.07 14.42
C ARG A 203 -10.91 7.46 13.62
N PHE A 204 -11.91 6.57 13.50
CA PHE A 204 -13.18 6.82 12.83
C PHE A 204 -14.39 6.78 13.76
N ARG A 205 -14.19 6.62 15.07
CA ARG A 205 -15.29 6.43 16.04
C ARG A 205 -16.37 7.51 15.96
N HIS A 206 -16.01 8.76 15.66
CA HIS A 206 -16.95 9.87 15.52
C HIS A 206 -17.87 9.74 14.30
N LEU A 207 -17.48 9.02 13.25
CA LEU A 207 -18.30 8.83 12.04
C LEU A 207 -19.56 7.99 12.32
N PHE A 208 -19.55 7.20 13.39
CA PHE A 208 -20.68 6.33 13.78
C PHE A 208 -21.76 7.05 14.58
N ARG A 209 -21.63 8.35 14.80
CA ARG A 209 -22.73 9.17 15.31
C ARG A 209 -23.80 9.36 14.22
N PRO A 210 -25.10 9.38 14.55
CA PRO A 210 -26.16 9.56 13.56
C PRO A 210 -25.95 10.75 12.64
N GLU A 211 -25.43 11.88 13.18
CA GLU A 211 -25.18 13.10 12.39
C GLU A 211 -24.16 12.91 11.27
N ASN A 212 -23.20 11.99 11.43
CA ASN A 212 -22.08 11.78 10.51
C ASN A 212 -22.30 10.61 9.54
N ARG A 213 -23.49 9.99 9.54
CA ARG A 213 -23.78 8.82 8.69
C ARG A 213 -23.48 9.09 7.20
N HIS A 214 -23.86 10.28 6.73
CA HIS A 214 -23.63 10.74 5.36
C HIS A 214 -22.14 10.69 4.94
N MET A 215 -21.20 10.78 5.89
CA MET A 215 -19.76 10.69 5.60
C MET A 215 -19.34 9.25 5.28
N ILE A 216 -19.91 8.26 5.98
CA ILE A 216 -19.66 6.84 5.69
C ILE A 216 -20.21 6.51 4.30
N ASP A 217 -21.43 6.96 4.00
CA ASP A 217 -22.07 6.71 2.71
C ASP A 217 -21.28 7.38 1.55
N ARG A 218 -20.78 8.60 1.78
CA ARG A 218 -19.88 9.29 0.83
C ARG A 218 -18.58 8.53 0.60
N LEU A 219 -17.96 7.98 1.65
CA LEU A 219 -16.75 7.17 1.51
C LEU A 219 -17.03 5.85 0.78
N GLN A 220 -18.17 5.21 1.08
CA GLN A 220 -18.61 3.99 0.40
C GLN A 220 -18.74 4.22 -1.11
N ALA A 221 -19.45 5.29 -1.51
CA ALA A 221 -19.63 5.64 -2.91
C ALA A 221 -18.30 5.89 -3.64
N GLU A 222 -17.34 6.57 -3.00
CA GLU A 222 -16.00 6.79 -3.56
C GLU A 222 -15.24 5.47 -3.72
N VAL A 223 -15.27 4.58 -2.71
CA VAL A 223 -14.63 3.26 -2.77
C VAL A 223 -15.22 2.42 -3.91
N ASP A 224 -16.55 2.43 -4.06
CA ASP A 224 -17.23 1.70 -5.12
C ASP A 224 -16.89 2.27 -6.50
N CYS A 225 -16.86 3.60 -6.64
CA CYS A 225 -16.46 4.28 -7.87
C CYS A 225 -15.03 3.89 -8.30
N ARG A 226 -14.07 3.96 -7.37
CA ARG A 226 -12.67 3.57 -7.63
C ARG A 226 -12.54 2.08 -7.97
N TRP A 227 -13.28 1.23 -7.27
CA TRP A 227 -13.30 -0.21 -7.54
C TRP A 227 -13.83 -0.52 -8.94
N GLN A 228 -14.93 0.10 -9.35
CA GLN A 228 -15.48 -0.06 -10.71
C GLN A 228 -14.52 0.44 -11.78
N ARG A 229 -13.84 1.57 -11.55
CA ARG A 229 -12.80 2.06 -12.45
C ARG A 229 -11.65 1.06 -12.59
N LEU A 230 -11.19 0.49 -11.48
CA LEU A 230 -10.12 -0.50 -11.49
C LEU A 230 -10.54 -1.78 -12.22
N LEU A 231 -11.76 -2.27 -12.01
CA LEU A 231 -12.30 -3.42 -12.75
C LEU A 231 -12.26 -3.19 -14.26
N LYS A 232 -12.66 -2.00 -14.72
CA LYS A 232 -12.58 -1.64 -16.15
C LYS A 232 -11.14 -1.64 -16.66
N LEU A 233 -10.21 -1.06 -15.91
CA LEU A 233 -8.79 -1.05 -16.28
C LEU A 233 -8.22 -2.47 -16.39
N CYS A 234 -8.65 -3.38 -15.52
CA CYS A 234 -8.22 -4.77 -15.50
C CYS A 234 -9.01 -5.69 -16.45
N GLY A 235 -9.98 -5.19 -17.22
CA GLY A 235 -10.81 -6.03 -18.10
C GLY A 235 -11.76 -6.98 -17.35
N GLU A 236 -12.17 -6.62 -16.14
CA GLU A 236 -12.92 -7.44 -15.19
C GLU A 236 -14.36 -6.94 -14.95
N ALA A 237 -14.79 -5.95 -15.74
CA ALA A 237 -16.07 -5.25 -15.65
C ALA A 237 -17.08 -5.72 -16.72
#